data_AF-A0A1A6FXU7-F1
#
_entry.id   AF-A0A1A6FXU7-F1
#
_cell.length_a   1.000
_cell.length_b   1.000
_cell.length_c   1.000
_cell.angle_alpha   90.00
_cell.angle_beta   90.00
_cell.angle_gamma   90.00
#
_symmetry.space_group_name_H-M   'P 1'
#
loop_
_entity.id
_entity.type
_entity.pdbx_description
1 polymer ?
#
loop_
_entity_poly.entity_id
_entity_poly.type
_entity_poly.pdbx_seq_one_letter_code
_entity_poly.pdbx_strand_id
1 'polypeptide(L)'
;MPPFPLQGASANWWNHRHFQHHAKPNIFHKDPDIKSLHVFVLGEWQPLEYGKKKLKYLPYNHQHEYFFLIGPPLLIPMYFQYQIIMTMIRRRDWVDLAWAISYYVRFFYTYIPFYGILGALVFLNFIRFLESHWFVWVTQMNHIVMEIDLDHYRDCLFPTMPRHNLHKIAPLVKSLCAKHGIEYQEKKLLRALLDIVSSLKKSGELWLDAYLHK
;
A
#
# COMPACT_ATOMS: atom_id res chain seq x y z
N MET A 1 5.22 -7.41 18.17
CA MET A 1 4.86 -6.14 17.51
C MET A 1 6.06 -5.64 16.72
N PRO A 2 5.90 -5.12 15.51
CA PRO A 2 6.99 -4.43 14.83
C PRO A 2 7.39 -3.19 15.64
N PRO A 3 8.66 -2.76 15.58
CA PRO A 3 9.17 -1.65 16.38
C PRO A 3 8.74 -0.27 15.82
N PHE A 4 7.46 -0.11 15.44
CA PHE A 4 6.93 1.12 14.85
C PHE A 4 7.17 2.38 15.69
N PRO A 5 6.96 2.36 17.03
CA PRO A 5 7.26 3.52 17.86
C PRO A 5 8.75 3.91 17.84
N LEU A 6 9.64 2.93 17.69
CA LEU A 6 11.09 3.15 17.57
C LEU A 6 11.51 3.62 16.18
N GLN A 7 10.61 3.58 15.20
CA GLN A 7 10.81 4.12 13.85
C GLN A 7 10.06 5.44 13.63
N GLY A 8 9.49 6.03 14.69
CA GLY A 8 8.75 7.29 14.61
C GLY A 8 7.33 7.16 14.03
N ALA A 9 6.77 5.95 14.02
CA ALA A 9 5.41 5.66 13.55
C ALA A 9 4.49 5.19 14.69
N SER A 10 3.19 5.45 14.59
CA SER A 10 2.21 5.02 15.59
C SER A 10 1.83 3.55 15.41
N ALA A 11 1.99 2.76 16.48
CA ALA A 11 1.56 1.37 16.50
C ALA A 11 0.02 1.27 16.49
N ASN A 12 -0.66 2.19 17.18
CA ASN A 12 -2.12 2.25 17.19
C ASN A 12 -2.69 2.54 15.79
N TRP A 13 -2.13 3.53 15.09
CA TRP A 13 -2.52 3.85 13.72
C TRP A 13 -2.28 2.67 12.78
N TRP A 14 -1.10 2.04 12.86
CA TRP A 14 -0.77 0.89 12.03
C TRP A 14 -1.74 -0.26 12.27
N ASN A 15 -1.94 -0.67 13.52
CA ASN A 15 -2.83 -1.78 13.86
C ASN A 15 -4.25 -1.50 13.38
N HIS A 16 -4.77 -0.29 13.61
CA HIS A 16 -6.10 0.08 13.17
C HIS A 16 -6.28 -0.03 11.65
N ARG A 17 -5.38 0.58 10.87
CA ARG A 17 -5.41 0.54 9.41
C ARG A 17 -5.23 -0.90 8.89
N HIS A 18 -4.22 -1.59 9.39
CA HIS A 18 -3.87 -2.95 8.97
C HIS A 18 -5.02 -3.93 9.25
N PHE A 19 -5.68 -3.83 10.41
CA PHE A 19 -6.86 -4.63 10.70
C PHE A 19 -8.05 -4.30 9.79
N GLN A 20 -8.29 -3.02 9.47
CA GLN A 20 -9.33 -2.64 8.52
C GLN A 20 -9.07 -3.23 7.13
N HIS A 21 -7.81 -3.14 6.67
CA HIS A 21 -7.38 -3.74 5.42
C HIS A 21 -7.61 -5.27 5.42
N HIS A 22 -7.10 -5.98 6.42
CA HIS A 22 -7.24 -7.44 6.49
C HIS A 22 -8.66 -7.94 6.76
N ALA A 23 -9.55 -7.10 7.28
CA ALA A 23 -10.95 -7.47 7.44
C ALA A 23 -11.65 -7.63 6.09
N LYS A 24 -11.33 -6.79 5.10
CA LYS A 24 -11.95 -6.79 3.76
C LYS A 24 -10.93 -6.35 2.70
N PRO A 25 -9.91 -7.18 2.38
CA PRO A 25 -8.85 -6.79 1.46
C PRO A 25 -9.37 -6.73 0.02
N ASN A 26 -8.85 -5.78 -0.77
CA ASN A 26 -9.16 -5.56 -2.18
C ASN A 26 -10.66 -5.41 -2.51
N ILE A 27 -11.48 -4.98 -1.54
CA ILE A 27 -12.89 -4.66 -1.77
C ILE A 27 -13.07 -3.15 -1.96
N PHE A 28 -13.67 -2.76 -3.07
CA PHE A 28 -13.91 -1.37 -3.42
C PHE A 28 -14.73 -0.65 -2.34
N HIS A 29 -14.37 0.60 -2.07
CA HIS A 29 -14.88 1.44 -0.97
C HIS A 29 -14.63 0.95 0.48
N LYS A 30 -14.30 -0.31 0.70
CA LYS A 30 -14.11 -0.90 2.04
C LYS A 30 -12.62 -0.96 2.43
N ASP A 31 -11.75 -1.37 1.51
CA ASP A 31 -10.31 -1.43 1.74
C ASP A 31 -9.68 -0.02 1.65
N PRO A 32 -9.03 0.49 2.71
CA PRO A 32 -8.34 1.78 2.66
C PRO A 32 -7.11 1.81 1.75
N ASP A 33 -6.47 0.66 1.48
CA ASP A 33 -5.19 0.61 0.78
C ASP A 33 -5.34 0.69 -0.75
N ILE A 34 -6.55 0.49 -1.28
CA ILE A 34 -6.87 0.69 -2.71
C ILE A 34 -7.60 2.02 -2.98
N LYS A 35 -7.80 2.88 -1.97
CA LYS A 35 -8.43 4.21 -2.11
C LYS A 35 -7.41 5.23 -2.61
N SER A 36 -7.01 5.09 -3.86
CA SER A 36 -5.94 5.86 -4.48
C SER A 36 -6.40 6.79 -5.60
N LEU A 37 -7.71 7.03 -5.76
CA LEU A 37 -8.31 7.81 -6.87
C LEU A 37 -7.56 9.09 -7.24
N HIS A 38 -7.04 9.85 -6.28
CA HIS A 38 -6.31 11.10 -6.57
C HIS A 38 -5.00 10.89 -7.33
N VAL A 39 -4.48 9.67 -7.37
CA VAL A 39 -3.17 9.31 -7.95
C VAL A 39 -3.31 8.19 -8.98
N PHE A 40 -4.09 7.16 -8.67
CA PHE A 40 -4.23 5.93 -9.46
C PHE A 40 -5.69 5.47 -9.54
N VAL A 41 -5.98 4.70 -10.59
CA VAL A 41 -7.20 3.91 -10.71
C VAL A 41 -6.80 2.43 -10.80
N LEU A 42 -7.44 1.58 -10.01
CA LEU A 42 -7.01 0.20 -9.80
C LEU A 42 -8.12 -0.79 -10.14
N GLY A 43 -7.74 -1.98 -10.64
CA GLY A 43 -8.67 -3.04 -10.99
C GLY A 43 -9.49 -2.72 -12.24
N GLU A 44 -10.68 -3.31 -12.35
CA GLU A 44 -11.55 -3.13 -13.52
C GLU A 44 -12.72 -2.18 -13.22
N TRP A 45 -13.29 -2.26 -12.02
CA TRP A 45 -14.46 -1.46 -11.65
C TRP A 45 -14.15 0.02 -11.43
N GLN A 46 -13.07 0.35 -10.71
CA GLN A 46 -12.75 1.76 -10.42
C GLN A 46 -12.51 2.57 -11.69
N PRO A 47 -11.68 2.12 -12.66
CA PRO A 47 -11.48 2.81 -13.94
C PRO A 47 -12.78 3.09 -14.68
N LEU A 48 -13.69 2.10 -14.76
CA LEU A 48 -14.95 2.22 -15.48
C LEU A 48 -15.91 3.20 -14.80
N GLU A 49 -16.05 3.12 -13.48
CA GLU A 49 -16.92 4.03 -12.73
C GLU A 49 -16.41 5.47 -12.83
N TYR A 50 -15.12 5.67 -12.59
CA TYR A 50 -14.51 7.00 -12.58
C TYR A 50 -14.40 7.60 -13.98
N GLY A 51 -14.18 6.76 -15.01
CA GLY A 51 -14.21 7.16 -16.41
C GLY A 51 -15.58 7.68 -16.83
N LYS A 52 -16.65 6.94 -16.54
CA LYS A 52 -18.04 7.38 -16.80
C LYS A 52 -18.41 8.68 -16.08
N LYS A 53 -17.94 8.85 -14.84
CA LYS A 53 -18.13 10.08 -14.04
C LYS A 53 -17.23 11.25 -14.50
N LYS A 54 -16.40 11.05 -15.53
CA LYS A 54 -15.41 12.01 -16.04
C LYS A 54 -14.46 12.55 -14.95
N LEU A 55 -14.15 11.74 -13.94
CA LEU A 55 -13.22 12.13 -12.87
C LEU A 55 -11.78 11.98 -13.36
N LYS A 56 -11.02 13.08 -13.32
CA LYS A 56 -9.63 13.16 -13.77
C LYS A 56 -8.81 14.06 -12.86
N TYR A 57 -8.02 13.48 -11.96
CA TYR A 57 -7.05 14.23 -11.13
C TYR A 57 -5.65 14.20 -11.73
N LEU A 58 -5.24 13.05 -12.28
CA LEU A 58 -4.00 12.83 -13.01
C LEU A 58 -4.27 12.12 -14.34
N PRO A 59 -3.30 12.11 -15.28
CA PRO A 59 -3.46 11.37 -16.54
C PRO A 59 -3.37 9.86 -16.29
N TYR A 60 -4.48 9.23 -15.87
CA TYR A 60 -4.47 7.82 -15.48
C TYR A 60 -4.05 6.86 -16.59
N ASN A 61 -4.19 7.24 -17.86
CA ASN A 61 -3.68 6.45 -18.99
C ASN A 61 -2.14 6.29 -18.97
N HIS A 62 -1.42 7.23 -18.35
CA HIS A 62 0.03 7.18 -18.15
C HIS A 62 0.43 6.76 -16.73
N GLN A 63 -0.50 6.22 -15.93
CA GLN A 63 -0.23 5.94 -14.51
C GLN A 63 0.90 4.95 -14.25
N HIS A 64 1.15 4.05 -15.18
CA HIS A 64 2.25 3.11 -15.15
C HIS A 64 3.63 3.77 -15.32
N GLU A 65 3.70 4.92 -16.01
CA GLU A 65 4.94 5.67 -16.25
C GLU A 65 5.35 6.47 -15.02
N TYR A 66 4.39 7.18 -14.40
CA TYR A 66 4.67 7.98 -13.21
C TYR A 66 4.58 7.20 -11.90
N PHE A 67 4.11 5.95 -11.92
CA PHE A 67 4.00 5.12 -10.71
C PHE A 67 5.31 5.11 -9.93
N PHE A 68 6.44 4.85 -10.58
CA PHE A 68 7.75 4.78 -9.93
C PHE A 68 8.18 6.11 -9.29
N LEU A 69 7.79 7.24 -9.90
CA LEU A 69 8.20 8.58 -9.49
C LEU A 69 7.28 9.20 -8.44
N ILE A 70 6.02 8.76 -8.36
CA ILE A 70 5.00 9.36 -7.49
C ILE A 70 4.58 8.39 -6.38
N GLY A 71 4.27 7.14 -6.72
CA GLY A 71 3.75 6.16 -5.78
C GLY A 71 4.72 5.87 -4.63
N PRO A 72 5.85 5.18 -4.90
CA PRO A 72 6.83 4.89 -3.87
C PRO A 72 7.45 6.12 -3.21
N PRO A 73 7.89 7.18 -3.92
CA PRO A 73 8.51 8.33 -3.26
C PRO A 73 7.59 9.11 -2.31
N LEU A 74 6.26 9.07 -2.48
CA LEU A 74 5.34 9.89 -1.67
C LEU A 74 4.55 9.10 -0.61
N LEU A 75 4.48 7.77 -0.70
CA LEU A 75 3.58 6.99 0.17
C LEU A 75 3.94 7.13 1.65
N ILE A 76 5.14 6.72 2.06
CA ILE A 76 5.57 6.81 3.47
C ILE A 76 5.90 8.25 3.86
N PRO A 77 6.82 8.97 3.17
CA PRO A 77 7.33 10.25 3.68
C PRO A 77 6.29 11.36 3.70
N MET A 78 5.25 11.28 2.85
CA MET A 78 4.20 12.29 2.80
C MET A 78 2.85 11.76 3.29
N TYR A 79 2.28 10.78 2.59
CA TYR A 79 0.89 10.38 2.84
C TYR A 79 0.70 9.68 4.19
N PHE A 80 1.50 8.67 4.50
CA PHE A 80 1.43 7.98 5.80
C PHE A 80 1.93 8.87 6.92
N GLN A 81 3.01 9.61 6.73
CA GLN A 81 3.52 10.53 7.75
C GLN A 81 2.45 11.56 8.17
N TYR A 82 1.75 12.15 7.20
CA TYR A 82 0.62 13.04 7.45
C TYR A 82 -0.48 12.33 8.25
N GLN A 83 -0.91 11.14 7.82
CA GLN A 83 -1.99 10.43 8.49
C GLN A 83 -1.63 9.97 9.90
N ILE A 84 -0.40 9.51 10.12
CA ILE A 84 0.12 9.08 11.41
C ILE A 84 0.08 10.26 12.38
N ILE A 85 0.67 11.40 12.00
CA ILE A 85 0.70 12.61 12.83
C ILE A 85 -0.73 13.09 13.12
N MET A 86 -1.55 13.24 12.07
CA MET A 86 -2.93 13.72 12.24
C MET A 86 -3.76 12.78 13.10
N THR A 87 -3.58 11.48 12.98
CA THR A 87 -4.30 10.51 13.81
C THR A 87 -3.86 10.60 15.25
N MET A 88 -2.54 10.65 15.52
CA MET A 88 -2.04 10.77 16.89
C MET A 88 -2.57 12.04 17.59
N ILE A 89 -2.58 13.17 16.88
CA ILE A 89 -3.12 14.44 17.41
C ILE A 89 -4.63 14.35 17.64
N ARG A 90 -5.39 13.89 16.64
CA ARG A 90 -6.87 13.88 16.72
C ARG A 90 -7.40 12.84 17.71
N ARG A 91 -6.76 11.68 17.82
CA ARG A 91 -7.13 10.61 18.76
C ARG A 91 -6.48 10.75 20.13
N ARG A 92 -5.60 11.75 20.31
CA ARG A 92 -4.87 12.00 21.55
C ARG A 92 -4.01 10.80 21.98
N ASP A 93 -3.37 10.13 21.01
CA ASP A 93 -2.41 9.05 21.25
C ASP A 93 -1.06 9.62 21.73
N TRP A 94 -1.05 10.23 22.91
CA TRP A 94 0.09 11.00 23.43
C TRP A 94 1.36 10.17 23.62
N VAL A 95 1.22 8.88 23.96
CA VAL A 95 2.35 7.96 24.14
C VAL A 95 3.05 7.72 22.80
N ASP A 96 2.29 7.43 21.74
CA ASP A 96 2.84 7.24 20.39
C ASP A 96 3.46 8.55 19.87
N LEU A 97 2.83 9.70 20.15
CA LEU A 97 3.37 11.01 19.78
C LEU A 97 4.71 11.30 20.49
N ALA A 98 4.81 11.00 21.79
CA ALA A 98 6.03 11.18 22.55
C ALA A 98 7.17 10.28 22.03
N TRP A 99 6.87 9.03 21.66
CA TRP A 99 7.83 8.14 21.01
C TRP A 99 8.27 8.65 19.64
N ALA A 100 7.35 9.19 18.84
CA ALA A 100 7.68 9.78 17.55
C ALA A 100 8.59 11.01 17.70
N ILE A 101 8.29 11.90 18.63
CA ILE A 101 9.15 13.06 18.95
C ILE A 101 10.52 12.59 19.41
N SER A 102 10.58 11.62 20.34
CA SER A 102 11.82 11.03 20.85
C SER A 102 12.66 10.40 19.72
N TYR A 103 12.03 9.75 18.74
CA TYR A 103 12.72 9.24 17.56
C TYR A 103 13.39 10.37 16.76
N TYR A 104 12.64 11.41 16.39
CA TYR A 104 13.20 12.51 15.60
C TYR A 104 14.28 13.28 16.35
N VAL A 105 14.09 13.54 17.64
CA VAL A 105 15.11 14.18 18.50
C VAL A 105 16.39 13.36 18.52
N ARG A 106 16.31 12.05 18.78
CA ARG A 106 17.49 11.17 18.78
C ARG A 106 18.16 11.09 17.43
N PHE A 107 17.38 11.03 16.35
CA PHE A 107 17.92 11.03 14.98
C PHE A 107 18.73 12.31 14.73
N PHE A 108 18.15 13.48 14.93
CA PHE A 108 18.84 14.75 14.69
C PHE A 108 20.02 14.95 15.63
N TYR A 109 19.89 14.63 16.92
CA TYR A 109 21.00 14.68 17.88
C TYR A 109 22.19 13.81 17.44
N THR A 110 21.91 12.62 16.90
CA THR A 110 22.95 11.69 16.45
C THR A 110 23.61 12.14 15.15
N TYR A 111 22.84 12.66 14.18
CA TYR A 111 23.33 12.88 12.81
C TYR A 111 23.74 14.33 12.50
N ILE A 112 23.26 15.33 13.24
CA ILE A 112 23.67 16.74 13.07
C ILE A 112 25.19 16.93 13.22
N PRO A 113 25.89 16.31 14.20
CA PRO A 113 27.34 16.47 14.33
C PRO A 113 28.15 16.00 13.11
N PHE A 114 27.61 15.07 12.33
CA PHE A 114 28.30 14.49 11.17
C PHE A 114 27.94 15.20 9.85
N TYR A 115 26.68 15.60 9.68
CA TYR A 115 26.15 16.09 8.41
C TYR A 115 25.66 17.54 8.44
N GLY A 116 25.67 18.18 9.62
CA GLY A 116 24.96 19.43 9.85
C GLY A 116 23.44 19.27 9.78
N ILE A 117 22.70 20.36 9.99
CA ILE A 117 21.22 20.34 9.98
C ILE A 117 20.69 19.94 8.60
N LEU A 118 21.19 20.60 7.54
CA LEU A 118 20.73 20.33 6.17
C LEU A 118 21.08 18.91 5.72
N GLY A 119 22.30 18.43 6.01
CA GLY A 119 22.69 17.08 5.64
C GLY A 119 21.92 16.00 6.42
N ALA A 120 21.62 16.22 7.71
CA ALA A 120 20.78 15.32 8.48
C ALA A 120 19.33 15.26 7.92
N LEU A 121 18.77 16.38 7.47
CA LEU A 121 17.47 16.42 6.80
C LEU A 121 17.49 15.64 5.48
N VAL A 122 18.50 15.86 4.63
CA VAL A 122 18.66 15.12 3.37
C VAL A 122 18.80 13.62 3.65
N PHE A 123 19.61 13.25 4.63
CA PHE A 123 19.82 11.86 5.02
C PHE A 123 18.52 11.19 5.51
N LEU A 124 17.75 11.85 6.38
CA LEU A 124 16.45 11.36 6.82
C LEU A 124 15.51 11.10 5.64
N ASN A 125 15.38 12.08 4.74
CA ASN A 125 14.53 11.97 3.56
C ASN A 125 14.99 10.85 2.64
N PHE A 126 16.30 10.66 2.47
CA PHE A 126 16.87 9.57 1.68
C PHE A 126 16.54 8.19 2.26
N ILE A 127 16.67 8.01 3.58
CA ILE A 127 16.28 6.75 4.24
C ILE A 127 14.78 6.49 4.06
N ARG A 128 13.93 7.51 4.25
CA ARG A 128 12.47 7.39 4.05
C ARG A 128 12.10 7.09 2.60
N PHE A 129 12.84 7.66 1.65
CA PHE A 129 12.68 7.35 0.23
C PHE A 129 12.94 5.86 -0.01
N LEU A 130 14.08 5.31 0.45
CA LEU A 130 14.40 3.89 0.27
C LEU A 130 13.38 2.97 0.96
N GLU A 131 12.98 3.30 2.19
CA GLU A 131 11.95 2.57 2.95
C GLU A 131 10.63 2.51 2.17
N SER A 132 10.20 3.63 1.62
CA SER A 132 8.95 3.73 0.87
C SER A 132 8.99 2.94 -0.44
N HIS A 133 10.13 2.91 -1.13
CA HIS A 133 10.31 2.08 -2.33
C HIS A 133 10.17 0.60 -2.00
N TRP A 134 10.93 0.14 -1.02
CA TRP A 134 10.85 -1.24 -0.55
C TRP A 134 9.42 -1.60 -0.14
N PHE A 135 8.79 -0.77 0.69
CA PHE A 135 7.45 -1.02 1.20
C PHE A 135 6.41 -1.13 0.09
N VAL A 136 6.38 -0.17 -0.85
CA VAL A 136 5.44 -0.18 -1.97
C VAL A 136 5.63 -1.42 -2.83
N TRP A 137 6.85 -1.72 -3.26
CA TRP A 137 7.08 -2.87 -4.14
C TRP A 137 6.72 -4.20 -3.48
N VAL A 138 6.99 -4.36 -2.18
CA VAL A 138 6.68 -5.60 -1.45
C VAL A 138 5.19 -5.75 -1.14
N THR A 139 4.50 -4.66 -0.83
CA THR A 139 3.08 -4.73 -0.43
C THR A 139 2.15 -4.72 -1.63
N GLN A 140 2.40 -3.84 -2.61
CA GLN A 140 1.47 -3.59 -3.70
C GLN A 140 1.34 -4.76 -4.69
N MET A 141 2.29 -5.69 -4.71
CA MET A 141 2.16 -6.94 -5.49
C MET A 141 0.93 -7.77 -5.06
N ASN A 142 0.44 -7.60 -3.83
CA ASN A 142 -0.75 -8.28 -3.30
C ASN A 142 -2.02 -7.40 -3.30
N HIS A 143 -1.93 -6.16 -3.79
CA HIS A 143 -3.07 -5.24 -3.92
C HIS A 143 -3.38 -4.93 -5.38
N ILE A 144 -2.44 -4.28 -6.06
CA ILE A 144 -2.63 -3.73 -7.42
C ILE A 144 -2.84 -4.84 -8.47
N VAL A 145 -2.20 -5.98 -8.27
CA VAL A 145 -2.25 -7.12 -9.22
C VAL A 145 -3.45 -8.03 -8.97
N MET A 146 -4.03 -7.95 -7.76
CA MET A 146 -5.13 -8.82 -7.36
C MET A 146 -6.47 -8.30 -7.90
N GLU A 147 -7.43 -9.19 -8.03
CA GLU A 147 -8.81 -8.82 -8.38
C GLU A 147 -9.37 -7.87 -7.31
N ILE A 148 -9.97 -6.76 -7.77
CA ILE A 148 -10.64 -5.78 -6.91
C ILE A 148 -12.13 -5.92 -7.12
N ASP A 149 -12.82 -6.41 -6.09
CA ASP A 149 -14.25 -6.70 -6.14
C ASP A 149 -15.10 -5.54 -5.59
N LEU A 150 -16.36 -5.44 -6.03
CA LEU A 150 -17.33 -4.50 -5.46
C LEU A 150 -17.91 -4.99 -4.12
N ASP A 151 -18.11 -6.31 -4.00
CA ASP A 151 -18.73 -6.92 -2.84
C ASP A 151 -18.04 -8.21 -2.37
N HIS A 152 -18.35 -8.60 -1.14
CA HIS A 152 -17.70 -9.72 -0.46
C HIS A 152 -18.32 -11.05 -0.88
N TYR A 153 -18.06 -11.49 -2.10
CA TYR A 153 -18.50 -12.80 -2.58
C TYR A 153 -17.48 -13.92 -2.29
N ARG A 154 -16.25 -13.57 -1.91
CA ARG A 154 -15.18 -14.53 -1.60
C ARG A 154 -14.69 -14.37 -0.16
N ASP A 155 -15.00 -15.35 0.68
CA ASP A 155 -14.46 -15.42 2.03
C ASP A 155 -12.99 -15.87 2.01
N CYS A 156 -12.16 -15.22 2.83
CA CYS A 156 -10.80 -15.67 3.06
C CYS A 156 -10.82 -17.04 3.76
N LEU A 157 -10.14 -18.03 3.19
CA LEU A 157 -10.09 -19.40 3.76
C LEU A 157 -9.50 -19.41 5.19
N PHE A 158 -8.55 -18.52 5.47
CA PHE A 158 -7.85 -18.43 6.74
C PHE A 158 -7.52 -16.97 7.13
N PRO A 159 -8.50 -16.17 7.56
CA PRO A 159 -8.33 -14.72 7.75
C PRO A 159 -7.37 -14.34 8.89
N THR A 160 -7.16 -15.25 9.86
CA THR A 160 -6.34 -15.00 11.06
C THR A 160 -5.01 -15.76 11.06
N MET A 161 -4.69 -16.51 10.00
CA MET A 161 -3.49 -17.34 9.97
C MET A 161 -2.23 -16.46 9.89
N PRO A 162 -1.23 -16.67 10.77
CA PRO A 162 0.03 -15.95 10.67
C PRO A 162 0.86 -16.46 9.48
N ARG A 163 1.53 -15.53 8.79
CA ARG A 163 2.31 -15.79 7.55
C ARG A 163 3.38 -16.88 7.71
N HIS A 164 3.98 -17.04 8.90
CA HIS A 164 5.00 -18.07 9.13
C HIS A 164 4.45 -19.50 9.04
N ASN A 165 3.14 -19.70 9.19
CA ASN A 165 2.48 -21.00 8.99
C ASN A 165 2.08 -21.26 7.53
N LEU A 166 2.28 -20.30 6.62
CA LEU A 166 1.88 -20.40 5.22
C LEU A 166 2.51 -21.62 4.53
N HIS A 167 3.78 -21.91 4.79
CA HIS A 167 4.47 -23.06 4.20
C HIS A 167 3.87 -24.42 4.63
N LYS A 168 3.26 -24.49 5.82
CA LYS A 168 2.62 -25.70 6.33
C LYS A 168 1.28 -25.96 5.64
N ILE A 169 0.56 -24.89 5.29
CA ILE A 169 -0.80 -24.97 4.75
C ILE A 169 -0.82 -24.89 3.23
N ALA A 170 0.20 -24.32 2.59
CA ALA A 170 0.37 -24.27 1.14
C ALA A 170 0.12 -25.62 0.42
N PRO A 171 0.67 -26.78 0.85
CA PRO A 171 0.40 -28.05 0.17
C PRO A 171 -1.07 -28.49 0.28
N LEU A 172 -1.72 -28.22 1.41
CA LEU A 172 -3.15 -28.50 1.61
C LEU A 172 -4.04 -27.60 0.74
N VAL A 173 -3.69 -26.33 0.61
CA VAL A 173 -4.42 -25.40 -0.27
C VAL A 173 -4.24 -25.80 -1.73
N LYS A 174 -3.02 -26.18 -2.14
CA LYS A 174 -2.75 -26.70 -3.50
C LYS A 174 -3.61 -27.93 -3.83
N SER A 175 -3.72 -28.89 -2.92
CA SER A 175 -4.55 -30.08 -3.14
C SER A 175 -6.05 -29.75 -3.16
N LEU A 176 -6.50 -28.82 -2.32
CA LEU A 176 -7.89 -28.33 -2.31
C LEU A 176 -8.24 -27.61 -3.62
N CYS A 177 -7.36 -26.74 -4.11
CA CYS A 177 -7.49 -26.04 -5.39
C CYS A 177 -7.59 -27.05 -6.54
N ALA A 178 -6.68 -28.03 -6.59
CA ALA A 178 -6.71 -29.09 -7.61
C ALA A 178 -8.02 -29.90 -7.58
N LYS A 179 -8.54 -30.22 -6.39
CA LYS A 179 -9.81 -30.94 -6.23
C LYS A 179 -11.02 -30.17 -6.80
N HIS A 180 -11.00 -28.84 -6.71
CA HIS A 180 -12.10 -27.98 -7.17
C HIS A 180 -11.86 -27.38 -8.57
N GLY A 181 -10.79 -27.81 -9.27
CA GLY A 181 -10.43 -27.26 -10.57
C GLY A 181 -10.00 -25.78 -10.54
N ILE A 182 -9.56 -25.29 -9.39
CA ILE A 182 -9.07 -23.91 -9.22
C ILE A 182 -7.56 -23.91 -9.46
N GLU A 183 -7.07 -23.02 -10.30
CA GLU A 183 -5.64 -22.85 -10.54
C GLU A 183 -4.97 -22.20 -9.31
N TYR A 184 -3.96 -22.88 -8.75
CA TYR A 184 -3.14 -22.30 -7.70
C TYR A 184 -2.04 -21.43 -8.31
N GLN A 185 -2.07 -20.13 -8.01
CA GLN A 185 -1.12 -19.15 -8.55
C GLN A 185 0.11 -19.00 -7.65
N GLU A 186 1.30 -19.28 -8.19
CA GLU A 186 2.59 -19.03 -7.54
C GLU A 186 3.52 -18.29 -8.52
N LYS A 187 3.85 -17.04 -8.20
CA LYS A 187 4.65 -16.17 -9.09
C LYS A 187 6.01 -15.88 -8.48
N LYS A 188 7.04 -15.87 -9.33
CA LYS A 188 8.38 -15.37 -8.96
C LYS A 188 8.28 -13.87 -8.67
N LEU A 189 9.11 -13.40 -7.74
CA LEU A 189 9.14 -11.99 -7.32
C LEU A 189 9.22 -11.03 -8.52
N LEU A 190 10.17 -11.23 -9.44
CA LEU A 190 10.33 -10.36 -10.60
C LEU A 190 9.06 -10.30 -11.47
N ARG A 191 8.37 -11.43 -11.64
CA ARG A 191 7.13 -11.46 -12.40
C ARG A 191 6.02 -10.69 -11.68
N ALA A 192 5.92 -10.84 -10.36
CA ALA A 192 4.97 -10.09 -9.55
C ALA A 192 5.22 -8.57 -9.62
N LEU A 193 6.50 -8.13 -9.67
CA LEU A 193 6.85 -6.72 -9.86
C LEU A 193 6.44 -6.20 -11.25
N LEU A 194 6.69 -6.98 -12.32
CA LEU A 194 6.27 -6.60 -13.68
C LEU A 194 4.73 -6.54 -13.82
N ASP A 195 4.03 -7.44 -13.15
CA ASP A 195 2.57 -7.48 -13.17
C ASP A 195 1.96 -6.20 -12.55
N ILE A 196 2.64 -5.51 -11.61
CA ILE A 196 2.18 -4.21 -11.08
C ILE A 196 2.09 -3.18 -12.20
N VAL A 197 3.17 -3.02 -12.97
CA VAL A 197 3.23 -2.04 -14.07
C VAL A 197 2.21 -2.39 -15.15
N SER A 198 2.08 -3.68 -15.48
CA SER A 198 1.10 -4.15 -16.46
C SER A 198 -0.35 -3.93 -15.99
N SER A 199 -0.65 -4.18 -14.71
CA SER A 199 -1.97 -3.96 -14.13
C SER A 199 -2.35 -2.48 -14.15
N LEU A 200 -1.42 -1.60 -13.75
CA LEU A 200 -1.58 -0.15 -13.82
C LEU A 200 -1.84 0.34 -15.24
N LYS A 201 -1.10 -0.18 -16.22
CA LYS A 201 -1.34 0.15 -17.63
C LYS A 201 -2.76 -0.25 -18.06
N LYS A 202 -3.16 -1.50 -17.80
CA LYS A 202 -4.50 -2.01 -18.13
C LYS A 202 -5.61 -1.18 -17.49
N SER A 203 -5.52 -0.89 -16.20
CA SER A 203 -6.51 -0.06 -15.49
C SER A 203 -6.57 1.36 -16.05
N GLY A 204 -5.43 1.94 -16.46
CA GLY A 204 -5.37 3.26 -17.08
C GLY A 204 -6.06 3.32 -18.45
N GLU A 205 -5.85 2.28 -19.26
CA GLU A 205 -6.50 2.13 -20.57
C GLU A 205 -8.01 1.94 -20.44
N LEU A 206 -8.47 1.11 -19.49
CA LEU A 206 -9.90 0.94 -19.18
C LEU A 206 -10.56 2.25 -18.77
N TRP A 207 -9.87 3.06 -17.96
CA TRP A 207 -10.37 4.37 -17.58
C TRP A 207 -10.49 5.29 -18.80
N LEU A 208 -9.48 5.30 -19.68
CA LEU A 208 -9.47 6.13 -20.87
C LEU A 208 -10.60 5.76 -21.84
N ASP A 209 -10.80 4.47 -22.10
CA ASP A 209 -11.91 3.97 -22.92
C ASP A 209 -13.26 4.44 -22.37
N ALA A 210 -13.50 4.22 -21.07
CA ALA A 210 -14.71 4.68 -20.41
C ALA A 210 -14.85 6.21 -20.40
N TYR A 211 -13.74 6.95 -20.27
CA TYR A 211 -13.72 8.41 -20.28
C TYR A 211 -14.02 8.99 -21.66
N LEU A 212 -13.64 8.32 -22.75
CA LEU A 212 -13.86 8.82 -24.11
C LEU A 212 -15.18 8.34 -24.72
N HIS A 213 -15.61 7.11 -24.42
CA HIS A 213 -16.65 6.42 -25.17
C HIS A 213 -17.91 6.08 -24.36
N LYS A 214 -17.95 6.37 -23.05
CA LYS A 214 -19.11 6.12 -22.17
C LYS A 214 -19.48 7.36 -21.38
#